data_AF-A0A3M0BRW4-F1
#
_entry.id   AF-A0A3M0BRW4-F1
#
_cell.length_a   1.000
_cell.length_b   1.000
_cell.length_c   1.000
_cell.angle_alpha   90.00
_cell.angle_beta   90.00
_cell.angle_gamma   90.00
#
_symmetry.space_group_name_H-M   'P 1'
#
loop_
_entity.id
_entity.type
_entity.pdbx_description
1 polymer ?
#
loop_
_entity_poly.entity_id
_entity_poly.type
_entity_poly.pdbx_seq_one_letter_code
_entity_poly.pdbx_strand_id
1 'polypeptide(L)'
;MDPKTLRKSKIEFISEEGKKLKTEYFEELLNQENLTIDEKWFLRGCKHITERHYTEAIKRFQLSSSEDAKLLILLSAFKTGDKFLFDEYYKDNFSDFVYFTKYKFYPYLIIEDKKYIADNNLLKNLIKIEI
;
A
#
# COMPACT_ATOMS: atom_id res chain seq x y z
N MET A 1 7.06 -18.16 5.83
CA MET A 1 6.23 -17.30 6.72
C MET A 1 5.06 -18.03 7.40
N ASP A 2 4.78 -17.77 8.69
CA ASP A 2 3.60 -18.33 9.41
C ASP A 2 2.29 -17.64 8.95
N PRO A 3 1.29 -18.39 8.44
CA PRO A 3 -0.03 -17.87 8.08
C PRO A 3 -0.70 -17.03 9.17
N LYS A 4 -0.39 -17.26 10.46
CA LYS A 4 -0.93 -16.47 11.57
C LYS A 4 -0.48 -15.01 11.52
N THR A 5 0.78 -14.74 11.22
CA THR A 5 1.34 -13.38 11.14
C THR A 5 0.72 -12.62 9.98
N LEU A 6 0.58 -13.28 8.81
CA LEU A 6 -0.06 -12.69 7.64
C LEU A 6 -1.52 -12.32 7.91
N ARG A 7 -2.27 -13.20 8.57
CA ARG A 7 -3.67 -12.94 8.94
C ARG A 7 -3.82 -11.71 9.85
N LYS A 8 -2.89 -11.52 10.79
CA LYS A 8 -2.90 -10.40 11.73
C LYS A 8 -2.37 -9.08 11.13
N SER A 9 -1.66 -9.14 10.01
CA SER A 9 -1.17 -7.92 9.35
C SER A 9 -2.31 -7.12 8.70
N LYS A 10 -2.17 -5.80 8.57
CA LYS A 10 -3.08 -4.95 7.78
C LYS A 10 -2.34 -3.71 7.32
N ILE A 11 -2.82 -3.12 6.24
CA ILE A 11 -2.31 -1.84 5.73
C ILE A 11 -3.28 -0.75 6.17
N GLU A 12 -2.77 0.34 6.73
CA GLU A 12 -3.53 1.52 7.10
C GLU A 12 -2.89 2.77 6.49
N PHE A 13 -3.72 3.70 6.01
CA PHE A 13 -3.24 5.00 5.54
C PHE A 13 -3.45 6.04 6.62
N ILE A 14 -2.43 6.86 6.84
CA ILE A 14 -2.41 7.88 7.89
C ILE A 14 -2.09 9.22 7.24
N SER A 15 -2.92 10.24 7.50
CA SER A 15 -2.65 11.60 7.04
C SER A 15 -1.42 12.19 7.75
N GLU A 16 -0.89 13.29 7.22
CA GLU A 16 0.14 14.09 7.91
C GLU A 16 -0.26 14.54 9.32
N GLU A 17 -1.57 14.70 9.58
CA GLU A 17 -2.11 15.02 10.91
C GLU A 17 -2.23 13.80 11.84
N GLY A 18 -1.79 12.61 11.41
CA GLY A 18 -1.85 11.39 12.21
C GLY A 18 -3.22 10.71 12.22
N LYS A 19 -4.19 11.17 11.40
CA LYS A 19 -5.53 10.58 11.34
C LYS A 19 -5.55 9.38 10.40
N LYS A 20 -6.22 8.31 10.83
CA LYS A 20 -6.47 7.14 9.97
C LYS A 20 -7.49 7.49 8.89
N LEU A 21 -7.10 7.28 7.65
CA LEU A 21 -7.96 7.47 6.48
C LEU A 21 -8.83 6.23 6.26
N LYS A 22 -10.06 6.46 5.83
CA LYS A 22 -11.08 5.44 5.57
C LYS A 22 -11.50 5.48 4.11
N THR A 23 -12.36 4.54 3.72
CA THR A 23 -12.89 4.42 2.35
C THR A 23 -13.47 5.73 1.84
N GLU A 24 -14.21 6.46 2.68
CA GLU A 24 -14.89 7.70 2.32
C GLU A 24 -13.92 8.78 1.85
N TYR A 25 -12.74 8.88 2.47
CA TYR A 25 -11.69 9.81 2.04
C TYR A 25 -11.25 9.56 0.60
N PHE A 26 -11.07 8.30 0.22
CA PHE A 26 -10.65 7.95 -1.14
C PHE A 26 -11.79 8.10 -2.16
N GLU A 27 -13.04 7.90 -1.75
CA GLU A 27 -14.21 8.19 -2.58
C GLU A 27 -14.34 9.68 -2.90
N GLU A 28 -14.14 10.55 -1.89
CA GLU A 28 -14.12 11.99 -2.08
C GLU A 28 -13.02 12.44 -3.06
N LEU A 29 -11.80 11.88 -2.93
CA LEU A 29 -10.73 12.15 -3.88
C LEU A 29 -11.09 11.69 -5.30
N LEU A 30 -11.68 10.50 -5.44
CA LEU A 30 -12.07 9.95 -6.75
C LEU A 30 -13.16 10.74 -7.48
N ASN A 31 -13.94 11.55 -6.76
CA ASN A 31 -14.97 12.42 -7.34
C ASN A 31 -14.42 13.74 -7.89
N GLN A 32 -13.11 14.00 -7.78
CA GLN A 32 -12.49 15.20 -8.34
C GLN A 32 -12.43 15.15 -9.88
N GLU A 33 -12.73 16.26 -10.54
CA GLU A 33 -12.84 16.34 -12.00
C GLU A 33 -11.48 16.21 -12.73
N ASN A 34 -10.38 16.58 -12.07
CA ASN A 34 -9.04 16.73 -12.69
C ASN A 34 -8.05 15.61 -12.33
N LEU A 35 -8.53 14.37 -12.22
CA LEU A 35 -7.65 13.22 -12.00
C LEU A 35 -7.22 12.59 -13.32
N THR A 36 -5.92 12.36 -13.46
CA THR A 36 -5.37 11.53 -14.53
C THR A 36 -5.84 10.08 -14.37
N ILE A 37 -5.73 9.28 -15.44
CA ILE A 37 -6.11 7.86 -15.39
C ILE A 37 -5.26 7.06 -14.39
N ASP A 38 -3.96 7.40 -14.31
CA ASP A 38 -3.00 6.76 -13.40
C ASP A 38 -3.39 7.02 -11.94
N GLU A 39 -3.69 8.27 -11.60
CA GLU A 39 -4.17 8.67 -10.28
C GLU A 39 -5.46 7.96 -9.89
N LYS A 40 -6.41 7.83 -10.82
CA LYS A 40 -7.65 7.09 -10.57
C LYS A 40 -7.37 5.65 -10.21
N TRP A 41 -6.41 5.00 -10.87
CA TRP A 41 -6.04 3.62 -10.56
C TRP A 41 -5.37 3.51 -9.20
N PHE A 42 -4.43 4.39 -8.89
CA PHE A 42 -3.80 4.46 -7.58
C PHE A 42 -4.83 4.66 -6.45
N LEU A 43 -5.71 5.66 -6.57
CA LEU A 43 -6.72 5.97 -5.54
C LEU A 43 -7.74 4.84 -5.38
N ARG A 44 -8.16 4.18 -6.47
CA ARG A 44 -9.02 2.98 -6.41
C ARG A 44 -8.33 1.84 -5.66
N GLY A 45 -7.02 1.64 -5.87
CA GLY A 45 -6.26 0.66 -5.12
C GLY A 45 -6.23 0.99 -3.61
N CYS A 46 -6.02 2.25 -3.26
CA CYS A 46 -6.05 2.69 -1.86
C CYS A 46 -7.42 2.46 -1.21
N LYS A 47 -8.51 2.80 -1.92
CA LYS A 47 -9.88 2.51 -1.48
C LYS A 47 -10.08 1.00 -1.23
N HIS A 48 -9.63 0.14 -2.13
CA HIS A 48 -9.74 -1.31 -1.92
C HIS A 48 -8.92 -1.82 -0.74
N ILE A 49 -7.76 -1.22 -0.44
CA ILE A 49 -7.04 -1.53 0.80
C ILE A 49 -7.87 -1.21 2.03
N THR A 50 -8.55 -0.05 2.10
CA THR A 50 -9.37 0.31 3.27
C THR A 50 -10.58 -0.61 3.43
N GLU A 51 -11.09 -1.17 2.33
CA GLU A 51 -12.13 -2.20 2.29
C GLU A 51 -11.61 -3.62 2.58
N ARG A 52 -10.28 -3.81 2.72
CA ARG A 52 -9.61 -5.11 2.86
C ARG A 52 -9.69 -6.02 1.63
N HIS A 53 -9.90 -5.45 0.45
CA HIS A 53 -9.92 -6.14 -0.84
C HIS A 53 -8.51 -6.14 -1.49
N TYR A 54 -7.52 -6.76 -0.83
CA TYR A 54 -6.11 -6.66 -1.24
C TYR A 54 -5.82 -7.16 -2.66
N THR A 55 -6.47 -8.23 -3.12
CA THR A 55 -6.29 -8.73 -4.49
C THR A 55 -6.85 -7.76 -5.53
N GLU A 56 -7.98 -7.10 -5.26
CA GLU A 56 -8.50 -6.06 -6.15
C GLU A 56 -7.61 -4.81 -6.10
N ALA A 57 -7.08 -4.46 -4.92
CA ALA A 57 -6.13 -3.37 -4.78
C ALA A 57 -4.89 -3.59 -5.67
N ILE A 58 -4.29 -4.78 -5.62
CA ILE A 58 -3.15 -5.17 -6.48
C ILE A 58 -3.48 -4.94 -7.95
N LYS A 59 -4.63 -5.44 -8.43
CA LYS A 59 -5.04 -5.28 -9.84
C LYS A 59 -5.16 -3.81 -10.25
N ARG A 60 -5.59 -2.92 -9.35
CA ARG A 60 -5.66 -1.47 -9.64
C ARG A 60 -4.28 -0.85 -9.64
N PHE A 61 -3.43 -1.18 -8.68
CA PHE A 61 -2.08 -0.66 -8.61
C PHE A 61 -1.22 -1.08 -9.81
N GLN A 62 -1.41 -2.29 -10.35
CA GLN A 62 -0.72 -2.73 -11.57
C GLN A 62 -1.05 -1.87 -12.81
N LEU A 63 -2.13 -1.09 -12.77
CA LEU A 63 -2.50 -0.14 -13.82
C LEU A 63 -1.95 1.28 -13.58
N SER A 64 -1.28 1.51 -12.45
CA SER A 64 -0.56 2.75 -12.15
C SER A 64 0.94 2.52 -12.32
N SER A 65 1.60 3.49 -12.94
CA SER A 65 3.04 3.52 -13.19
C SER A 65 3.85 4.10 -12.01
N SER A 66 3.18 4.63 -10.98
CA SER A 66 3.81 5.27 -9.83
C SER A 66 4.57 4.29 -8.93
N GLU A 67 5.65 4.76 -8.32
CA GLU A 67 6.36 3.98 -7.30
C GLU A 67 5.52 3.81 -6.02
N ASP A 68 4.63 4.76 -5.72
CA ASP A 68 3.62 4.64 -4.68
C ASP A 68 2.79 3.36 -4.86
N ALA A 69 2.31 3.11 -6.09
CA ALA A 69 1.52 1.92 -6.41
C ALA A 69 2.35 0.64 -6.26
N LYS A 70 3.60 0.62 -6.73
CA LYS A 70 4.49 -0.54 -6.60
C LYS A 70 4.78 -0.90 -5.14
N LEU A 71 5.01 0.10 -4.28
CA LEU A 71 5.15 -0.13 -2.85
C LEU A 71 3.88 -0.78 -2.26
N LEU A 72 2.70 -0.29 -2.64
CA LEU A 72 1.43 -0.84 -2.17
C LEU A 72 1.13 -2.23 -2.73
N ILE A 73 1.59 -2.57 -3.94
CA ILE A 73 1.59 -3.94 -4.47
C ILE A 73 2.42 -4.83 -3.55
N LEU A 74 3.64 -4.43 -3.22
CA LEU A 74 4.55 -5.22 -2.38
C LEU A 74 3.96 -5.48 -0.98
N LEU A 75 3.39 -4.44 -0.34
CA LEU A 75 2.71 -4.60 0.95
C LEU A 75 1.49 -5.50 0.86
N SER A 76 0.73 -5.39 -0.24
CA SER A 76 -0.46 -6.21 -0.47
C SER A 76 -0.09 -7.67 -0.73
N ALA A 77 0.97 -7.91 -1.51
CA ALA A 77 1.55 -9.23 -1.77
C ALA A 77 2.04 -9.88 -0.47
N PHE A 78 2.73 -9.11 0.37
CA PHE A 78 3.09 -9.55 1.71
C PHE A 78 1.83 -9.96 2.49
N LYS A 79 0.81 -9.09 2.55
CA LYS A 79 -0.45 -9.35 3.27
C LYS A 79 -1.18 -10.60 2.78
N THR A 80 -1.20 -10.85 1.47
CA THR A 80 -1.88 -12.02 0.88
C THR A 80 -1.03 -13.28 0.89
N GLY A 81 0.26 -13.18 1.21
CA GLY A 81 1.21 -14.29 1.10
C GLY A 81 1.55 -14.64 -0.35
N ASP A 82 1.39 -13.71 -1.29
CA ASP A 82 1.75 -13.89 -2.69
C ASP A 82 3.26 -13.73 -2.87
N LYS A 83 3.97 -14.85 -2.77
CA LYS A 83 5.44 -14.88 -2.86
C LYS A 83 5.94 -14.46 -4.25
N PHE A 84 5.24 -14.86 -5.31
CA PHE A 84 5.68 -14.55 -6.67
C PHE A 84 5.68 -13.04 -6.89
N LEU A 85 4.57 -12.37 -6.55
CA LEU A 85 4.46 -10.93 -6.68
C LEU A 85 5.37 -10.20 -5.69
N PHE A 86 5.55 -10.73 -4.48
CA PHE A 86 6.53 -10.16 -3.54
C PHE A 86 7.95 -10.18 -4.12
N ASP A 87 8.37 -11.32 -4.67
CA ASP A 87 9.72 -11.52 -5.24
C ASP A 87 9.98 -10.64 -6.48
N GLU A 88 8.93 -10.22 -7.19
CA GLU A 88 9.02 -9.30 -8.33
C GLU A 88 9.34 -7.86 -7.89
N TYR A 89 8.71 -7.37 -6.81
CA TYR A 89 8.80 -5.96 -6.42
C TYR A 89 9.78 -5.67 -5.27
N TYR A 90 10.20 -6.66 -4.46
CA TYR A 90 10.99 -6.39 -3.25
C TYR A 90 12.42 -5.86 -3.51
N LYS A 91 12.92 -6.00 -4.74
CA LYS A 91 14.24 -5.51 -5.16
C LYS A 91 14.20 -4.09 -5.73
N ASP A 92 13.00 -3.55 -5.97
CA ASP A 92 12.86 -2.19 -6.49
C ASP A 92 13.36 -1.17 -5.46
N ASN A 93 13.98 -0.10 -5.96
CA ASN A 93 14.42 1.01 -5.14
C ASN A 93 13.41 2.15 -5.25
N PHE A 94 12.50 2.24 -4.29
CA PHE A 94 11.45 3.25 -4.27
C PHE A 94 12.01 4.59 -3.79
N SER A 95 11.95 5.63 -4.60
CA SER A 95 12.53 6.94 -4.32
C SER A 95 11.62 8.13 -4.67
N ASP A 96 10.65 7.95 -5.56
CA ASP A 96 9.77 9.01 -6.07
C ASP A 96 8.29 8.73 -5.74
N PHE A 97 7.89 9.13 -4.52
CA PHE A 97 6.52 8.97 -4.02
C PHE A 97 5.64 10.20 -4.32
N VAL A 98 5.20 10.29 -5.57
CA VAL A 98 4.43 11.44 -6.09
C VAL A 98 3.06 11.52 -5.41
N TYR A 99 2.36 10.41 -5.24
CA TYR A 99 0.98 10.43 -4.76
C TYR A 99 0.85 10.55 -3.25
N PHE A 100 1.70 9.88 -2.47
CA PHE A 100 1.74 10.09 -1.02
C PHE A 100 1.99 11.56 -0.69
N THR A 101 2.92 12.20 -1.41
CA THR A 101 3.21 13.64 -1.28
C THR A 101 2.01 14.50 -1.72
N LYS A 102 1.43 14.22 -2.90
CA LYS A 102 0.30 14.98 -3.44
C LYS A 102 -0.91 14.99 -2.50
N TYR A 103 -1.26 13.83 -1.95
CA TYR A 103 -2.45 13.65 -1.11
C TYR A 103 -2.17 13.70 0.39
N LYS A 104 -0.91 13.92 0.80
CA LYS A 104 -0.49 14.13 2.19
C LYS A 104 -0.87 12.98 3.12
N PHE A 105 -0.63 11.75 2.68
CA PHE A 105 -0.82 10.56 3.49
C PHE A 105 0.26 9.51 3.24
N TYR A 106 0.47 8.65 4.22
CA TYR A 106 1.50 7.60 4.16
C TYR A 106 0.93 6.23 4.54
N PRO A 107 1.36 5.15 3.86
CA PRO A 107 1.00 3.81 4.23
C PRO A 107 1.77 3.31 5.45
N TYR A 108 1.08 2.56 6.29
CA TYR A 108 1.66 1.84 7.42
C TYR A 108 1.27 0.37 7.37
N LEU A 109 2.24 -0.49 7.60
CA LEU A 109 2.01 -1.90 7.87
C LEU A 109 1.81 -2.08 9.37
N ILE A 110 0.66 -2.61 9.76
CA ILE A 110 0.37 -2.97 11.14
C ILE A 110 0.50 -4.49 11.25
N ILE A 111 1.34 -4.97 12.15
CA ILE A 111 1.47 -6.40 12.46
C ILE A 111 1.22 -6.54 13.96
N GLU A 112 0.12 -7.21 14.29
CA GLU A 112 -0.37 -7.28 15.68
C GLU A 112 -0.62 -5.86 16.21
N ASP A 113 0.17 -5.39 17.18
CA ASP A 113 0.08 -4.05 17.78
C ASP A 113 1.23 -3.13 17.39
N LYS A 114 2.12 -3.58 16.50
CA LYS A 114 3.25 -2.78 16.02
C LYS A 114 2.91 -2.12 14.70
N LYS A 115 3.20 -0.83 14.61
CA LYS A 115 2.98 0.02 13.45
C LYS A 115 4.31 0.37 12.81
N TYR A 116 4.46 0.03 11.54
CA TYR A 116 5.66 0.28 10.76
C TYR A 116 5.32 1.20 9.59
N ILE A 117 6.06 2.28 9.44
CA ILE A 117 5.95 3.10 8.22
C ILE A 117 6.39 2.24 7.04
N ALA A 118 5.61 2.24 5.95
CA ALA A 118 6.02 1.55 4.74
C ALA A 118 6.98 2.46 3.96
N ASP A 119 8.26 2.24 4.20
CA ASP A 119 9.38 2.84 3.50
C ASP A 119 10.38 1.74 3.10
N ASN A 120 11.47 2.12 2.41
CA ASN A 120 12.53 1.18 2.04
C ASN A 120 13.17 0.46 3.24
N ASN A 121 13.14 1.05 4.44
CA ASN A 121 13.74 0.44 5.63
C ASN A 121 12.88 -0.70 6.14
N LEU A 122 11.56 -0.54 6.15
CA LEU A 122 10.64 -1.62 6.46
C LEU A 122 10.85 -2.80 5.52
N LEU A 123 11.03 -2.55 4.22
CA LEU A 123 11.25 -3.61 3.24
C LEU A 123 12.51 -4.43 3.53
N LYS A 124 13.63 -3.75 3.83
CA LYS A 124 14.87 -4.42 4.26
C LYS A 124 14.67 -5.26 5.52
N ASN A 125 13.81 -4.81 6.42
CA ASN A 125 13.50 -5.56 7.65
C ASN A 125 12.55 -6.74 7.38
N LEU A 126 11.58 -6.61 6.47
CA LEU A 126 10.72 -7.72 6.07
C LEU A 126 11.54 -8.87 5.47
N ILE A 127 12.55 -8.56 4.65
CA ILE A 127 13.47 -9.56 4.06
C ILE A 127 14.31 -10.27 5.15
N LYS A 128 14.80 -9.51 6.14
CA LYS A 128 15.64 -10.04 7.26
C LYS A 128 14.88 -10.95 8.21
N ILE A 129 13.55 -10.90 8.23
CA ILE A 129 12.73 -11.78 9.06
C ILE A 129 12.76 -13.24 8.56
N GLU A 130 13.57 -13.56 7.54
CA GLU A 130 13.55 -14.85 6.82
C GLU A 130 12.11 -15.14 6.36
N ILE A 131 11.75 -14.49 5.25
CA ILE A 131 10.53 -14.76 4.49
C ILE A 131 10.51 -16.20 3.98
#